data_AF-A0A4R8G2U3-F1
#
_entry.id   AF-A0A4R8G2U3-F1
#
_cell.length_a   1.000
_cell.length_b   1.000
_cell.length_c   1.000
_cell.angle_alpha   90.00
_cell.angle_beta   90.00
_cell.angle_gamma   90.00
#
_symmetry.space_group_name_H-M   'P 1'
#
loop_
_entity.id
_entity.type
_entity.pdbx_description
1 polymer ?
#
loop_
_entity_poly.entity_id
_entity_poly.type
_entity_poly.pdbx_seq_one_letter_code
_entity_poly.pdbx_strand_id
1 'polypeptide(L)' 'MNKTELVNAVAERSELSIKDASKAVDAVFETITNGLKEGKKPNF' A
#
# COMPACT_ATOMS: atom_id res chain seq x y z
N MET A 1 6.33 2.37 13.08
CA MET A 1 5.40 1.93 12.02
C MET A 1 6.04 0.81 11.21
N ASN A 2 5.72 -0.43 11.55
CA ASN A 2 5.94 -1.61 10.72
C ASN A 2 4.76 -1.82 9.75
N LYS A 3 4.83 -2.84 8.88
CA LYS A 3 3.77 -3.11 7.88
C LYS A 3 2.39 -3.33 8.52
N THR A 4 2.33 -4.07 9.62
CA THR A 4 1.06 -4.34 10.32
C THR A 4 0.44 -3.07 10.90
N GLU A 5 1.26 -2.22 11.51
CA GLU A 5 0.83 -0.91 12.03
C GLU A 5 0.30 -0.02 10.90
N LEU A 6 0.93 -0.04 9.73
CA LEU A 6 0.46 0.68 8.54
C LEU A 6 -0.89 0.15 8.03
N VAL A 7 -1.04 -1.17 7.87
CA VAL A 7 -2.31 -1.77 7.38
C VAL A 7 -3.46 -1.44 8.32
N ASN A 8 -3.25 -1.55 9.63
CA ASN A 8 -4.28 -1.21 10.62
C ASN A 8 -4.66 0.28 10.54
N ALA A 9 -3.69 1.18 10.43
CA ALA A 9 -3.96 2.62 10.29
C ALA A 9 -4.69 2.97 9.00
N VAL A 10 -4.38 2.29 7.88
CA VAL A 10 -5.10 2.46 6.61
C VAL A 10 -6.53 1.93 6.73
N ALA A 11 -6.72 0.74 7.29
CA ALA A 11 -8.05 0.15 7.48
C ALA A 11 -8.95 1.05 8.34
N GLU A 12 -8.44 1.56 9.45
CA GLU A 12 -9.16 2.47 10.34
C GLU A 12 -9.58 3.76 9.63
N ARG A 13 -8.65 4.41 8.92
CA ARG A 13 -8.89 5.72 8.28
C ARG A 13 -9.72 5.66 7.01
N SER A 14 -9.69 4.53 6.32
CA SER A 14 -10.44 4.32 5.06
C SER A 14 -11.73 3.53 5.28
N GLU A 15 -12.01 3.13 6.53
CA GLU A 15 -13.15 2.27 6.89
C GLU A 15 -13.19 0.95 6.09
N LEU A 16 -12.02 0.47 5.67
CA LEU A 16 -11.86 -0.80 4.98
C LEU A 16 -11.71 -1.95 5.96
N SER A 17 -12.09 -3.15 5.52
CA SER A 17 -11.71 -4.35 6.24
C SER A 17 -10.17 -4.50 6.26
N ILE A 18 -9.62 -5.10 7.32
CA ILE A 18 -8.17 -5.38 7.40
C ILE A 18 -7.67 -6.15 6.18
N LYS A 19 -8.50 -7.07 5.67
CA LYS A 19 -8.19 -7.87 4.47
C LYS A 19 -8.04 -6.99 3.24
N ASP A 20 -8.95 -6.05 3.03
CA ASP A 20 -8.94 -5.18 1.86
C ASP A 20 -7.87 -4.10 1.97
N ALA A 21 -7.67 -3.55 3.17
CA ALA A 21 -6.56 -2.64 3.45
C ALA A 21 -5.19 -3.30 3.21
N SER A 22 -5.00 -4.55 3.64
CA SER A 22 -3.76 -5.29 3.37
C SER A 22 -3.49 -5.43 1.87
N LYS A 23 -4.52 -5.82 1.11
CA LYS A 23 -4.40 -5.95 -0.35
C LYS A 23 -4.09 -4.61 -1.02
N ALA A 24 -4.76 -3.54 -0.61
CA ALA A 24 -4.53 -2.21 -1.16
C ALA A 24 -3.10 -1.72 -0.89
N VAL A 25 -2.62 -1.89 0.35
CA VAL A 25 -1.25 -1.55 0.74
C VAL A 25 -0.24 -2.36 -0.07
N ASP A 26 -0.46 -3.66 -0.22
CA ASP A 26 0.41 -4.53 -1.03
C ASP A 26 0.44 -4.10 -2.50
N ALA A 27 -0.73 -3.82 -3.09
CA ALA A 27 -0.84 -3.37 -4.48
C ALA A 27 -0.12 -2.04 -4.73
N VAL A 28 -0.18 -1.10 -3.78
CA VAL A 28 0.56 0.17 -3.87
C VAL A 28 2.07 -0.08 -3.86
N PHE A 29 2.57 -0.89 -2.92
CA PHE A 29 4.00 -1.22 -2.88
C PHE A 29 4.47 -1.94 -4.14
N GLU A 30 3.67 -2.88 -4.66
CA GLU A 30 3.97 -3.57 -5.90
C GLU A 30 4.02 -2.61 -7.09
N THR A 31 3.03 -1.73 -7.21
CA THR A 31 2.95 -0.72 -8.29
C THR A 31 4.16 0.20 -8.27
N ILE A 32 4.54 0.69 -7.09
CA ILE A 32 5.74 1.52 -6.91
C ILE A 32 6.99 0.75 -7.30
N THR A 33 7.14 -0.47 -6.77
CA THR A 33 8.33 -1.30 -7.00
C THR A 33 8.49 -1.62 -8.48
N ASN A 34 7.42 -1.96 -9.16
CA ASN A 34 7.43 -2.26 -10.59
C ASN A 34 7.71 -1.00 -11.41
N GLY A 35 7.08 0.14 -11.08
CA GLY A 35 7.38 1.41 -11.71
C GLY A 35 8.86 1.79 -11.60
N LEU A 36 9.45 1.67 -10.42
CA LEU A 36 10.87 1.95 -10.20
C LEU A 36 11.77 1.00 -11.01
N LYS A 37 11.45 -0.29 -11.09
CA LYS A 37 12.18 -1.26 -11.94
C LYS A 37 12.13 -0.88 -13.42
N GLU A 38 11.02 -0.31 -13.88
CA GLU A 38 10.84 0.18 -15.24
C GLU A 38 11.48 1.57 -15.48
N GLY A 39 12.19 2.12 -14.49
CA GLY A 39 12.77 3.46 -14.57
C GLY A 39 11.73 4.59 -14.51
N LYS A 40 10.48 4.27 -14.21
CA LYS A 40 9.40 5.25 -14.04
C LYS A 40 9.47 5.82 -12.63
N LYS A 41 9.65 7.13 -12.52
CA LYS A 41 9.50 7.82 -11.24
C LYS A 41 8.03 7.78 -10.83
N PRO A 42 7.68 7.26 -9.64
CA PRO A 42 6.30 7.29 -9.20
C PRO A 42 5.83 8.74 -9.03
N ASN A 43 4.70 9.09 -9.64
CA ASN A 43 4.07 10.40 -9.56
C ASN A 43 2.69 10.20 -8.93
N PHE A 44 2.58 10.47 -7.63
CA PHE A 44 1.35 10.33 -6.84
C PHE A 44 1.05 11.65 -6.15
#